data_AF-A0A7S1SXD5-F1
#
_entry.id   AF-A0A7S1SXD5-F1
#
_cell.length_a   1.000
_cell.length_b   1.000
_cell.length_c   1.000
_cell.angle_alpha   90.00
_cell.angle_beta   90.00
_cell.angle_gamma   90.00
#
_symmetry.space_group_name_H-M   'P 1'
#
loop_
_entity.id
_entity.type
_entity.pdbx_description
1 polymer ?
#
loop_
_entity_poly.entity_id
_entity_poly.type
_entity_poly.pdbx_seq_one_letter_code
_entity_poly.pdbx_strand_id
1 'polypeptide(L)'
;GGLVHIKGTLQCERPNADLHNFKGRFNWLDDGAPGVLPVTMNEILLRGTLVKNSNAVYGLVVYTGEETRIQMNNRKVPFKNGAYNSFLNLQIALVGALQLLLCLFFAILSYFWKDIYGQMRYYMAFDVFVEGNYRNPVVYVVINFLTFWILESYMVPISLFVTVEIVKFWQGFVFINSDPYMACSETGEVARCRNSNLMEDLGKIEYVFSDKTGTLTSNDMRLRQIAVKGLVYGSRDVAMERDAPLDNYPQAMEIFDPNMAQVLSDFKDMTAWTKWTNKGGSFAGLRKGSSHRLALEDAEERGVAVE
;
A
#
# COMPACT_ATOMS: atom_id res chain seq x y z
N GLY A 1 28.06 -15.01 -40.81
CA GLY A 1 27.09 -15.78 -41.61
C GLY A 1 26.97 -17.24 -41.21
N GLY A 2 27.14 -17.62 -39.93
CA GLY A 2 27.12 -19.04 -39.51
C GLY A 2 25.76 -19.57 -39.04
N LEU A 3 24.83 -18.72 -38.59
CA LEU A 3 23.55 -19.16 -38.01
C LEU A 3 22.56 -19.72 -39.06
N VAL A 4 22.67 -19.31 -40.33
CA VAL A 4 21.71 -19.67 -41.39
C VAL A 4 21.77 -21.17 -41.75
N HIS A 5 22.89 -21.82 -41.50
CA HIS A 5 23.09 -23.24 -41.83
C HIS A 5 22.78 -24.19 -40.66
N ILE A 6 22.47 -23.68 -39.46
CA ILE A 6 22.19 -24.52 -38.29
C ILE A 6 20.78 -25.10 -38.43
N LYS A 7 20.69 -26.42 -38.55
CA LYS A 7 19.44 -27.18 -38.55
C LYS A 7 19.34 -28.00 -37.28
N GLY A 8 18.31 -27.76 -36.48
CA GLY A 8 18.07 -28.50 -35.25
C GLY A 8 16.67 -28.26 -34.70
N THR A 9 16.23 -29.16 -33.82
CA THR A 9 14.94 -29.08 -33.14
C THR A 9 15.19 -29.03 -31.63
N LEU A 10 14.67 -27.99 -30.98
CA LEU A 10 14.66 -27.89 -29.53
C LEU A 10 13.36 -28.49 -28.98
N GLN A 11 13.48 -29.51 -28.14
CA GLN A 11 12.37 -30.03 -27.34
C GLN A 11 12.54 -29.53 -25.90
N CYS A 12 11.52 -28.90 -25.34
CA CYS A 12 11.57 -28.35 -23.99
C CYS A 12 10.29 -28.70 -23.22
N GLU A 13 10.37 -28.61 -21.90
CA GLU A 13 9.20 -28.71 -21.04
C GLU A 13 8.19 -27.59 -21.28
N ARG A 14 6.95 -27.78 -20.82
CA ARG A 14 5.93 -26.72 -20.85
C ARG A 14 6.37 -25.54 -19.96
N PRO A 15 5.97 -24.30 -20.30
CA PRO A 15 6.26 -23.14 -19.48
C PRO A 15 5.87 -23.36 -18.00
N ASN A 16 6.79 -23.13 -17.08
CA ASN A 16 6.63 -23.28 -15.64
C ASN A 16 7.16 -22.05 -14.90
N ALA A 17 6.72 -21.87 -13.65
CA ALA A 17 7.15 -20.74 -12.81
C ALA A 17 8.46 -20.99 -12.04
N ASP A 18 8.98 -22.22 -12.05
CA ASP A 18 10.23 -22.57 -11.35
C ASP A 18 11.43 -21.88 -12.00
N LEU A 19 12.13 -21.02 -11.26
CA LEU A 19 13.29 -20.28 -11.76
C LEU A 19 14.57 -21.11 -11.84
N HIS A 20 14.66 -22.25 -11.14
CA HIS A 20 15.93 -22.95 -10.93
C HIS A 20 16.11 -24.20 -11.79
N ASN A 21 15.02 -24.81 -12.23
CA ASN A 21 15.07 -26.06 -12.99
C ASN A 21 14.61 -25.83 -14.42
N PHE A 22 15.37 -26.29 -15.42
CA PHE A 22 14.91 -26.34 -16.81
C PHE A 22 15.30 -27.66 -17.43
N LYS A 23 14.36 -28.27 -18.15
CA LYS A 23 14.56 -29.52 -18.88
C LYS A 23 14.30 -29.30 -20.37
N GLY A 24 15.38 -29.34 -21.15
CA GLY A 24 15.31 -29.33 -22.60
C GLY A 24 16.33 -30.27 -23.22
N ARG A 25 16.12 -30.53 -24.51
CA ARG A 25 16.99 -31.35 -25.35
C ARG A 25 17.07 -30.70 -26.73
N PHE A 26 18.26 -30.32 -27.13
CA PHE A 26 18.53 -29.83 -28.47
C PHE A 26 19.05 -30.98 -29.33
N ASN A 27 18.29 -31.33 -30.37
CA ASN A 27 18.72 -32.30 -31.37
C ASN A 27 19.24 -31.52 -32.58
N TRP A 28 20.50 -31.71 -32.93
CA TRP A 28 21.10 -31.05 -34.09
C TRP A 28 21.36 -32.07 -35.20
N LEU A 29 21.17 -31.64 -36.45
CA LEU A 29 21.49 -32.43 -37.64
C LEU A 29 22.75 -31.84 -38.26
N ASP A 30 23.89 -32.51 -38.09
CA ASP A 30 25.01 -32.37 -39.03
C ASP A 30 24.90 -33.41 -40.13
N ASP A 31 25.59 -33.16 -41.25
CA ASP A 31 25.73 -34.03 -42.42
C ASP A 31 26.32 -35.43 -42.08
N GLY A 32 25.58 -36.26 -41.33
CA GLY A 32 25.85 -37.69 -41.11
C GLY A 32 25.67 -38.23 -39.69
N ALA A 33 25.60 -37.41 -38.65
CA ALA A 33 25.46 -37.89 -37.27
C ALA A 33 24.50 -37.05 -36.42
N PRO A 34 23.35 -37.61 -35.97
CA PRO A 34 22.45 -36.90 -35.07
C PRO A 34 23.07 -36.83 -33.67
N GLY A 35 23.35 -35.61 -33.20
CA GLY A 35 23.82 -35.38 -31.84
C GLY A 35 22.73 -34.79 -30.95
N VAL A 36 22.84 -35.07 -29.66
CA VAL A 36 21.86 -34.72 -28.65
C VAL A 36 22.55 -33.96 -27.54
N LEU A 37 22.12 -32.72 -27.30
CA LEU A 37 22.62 -31.91 -26.20
C LEU A 37 21.51 -31.68 -25.17
N PRO A 38 21.69 -32.08 -23.90
CA PRO A 38 20.78 -31.67 -22.84
C PRO A 38 20.92 -30.16 -22.62
N VAL A 39 19.78 -29.46 -22.58
CA VAL A 39 19.71 -28.04 -22.26
C VAL A 39 19.18 -27.94 -20.85
N THR A 40 19.99 -27.41 -19.95
CA THR A 40 19.67 -27.22 -18.53
C THR A 40 19.49 -25.74 -18.21
N MET A 41 19.37 -25.39 -16.93
CA MET A 41 19.21 -24.00 -16.49
C MET A 41 20.44 -23.14 -16.84
N ASN A 42 21.64 -23.73 -16.92
CA ASN A 42 22.87 -23.00 -17.22
C ASN A 42 22.92 -22.46 -18.65
N GLU A 43 22.23 -23.11 -19.59
CA GLU A 43 22.17 -22.71 -21.00
C GLU A 43 20.99 -21.76 -21.31
N ILE A 44 20.20 -21.37 -20.30
CA ILE A 44 19.07 -20.46 -20.45
C ILE A 44 19.38 -19.08 -19.89
N LEU A 45 19.02 -18.07 -20.69
CA LEU A 45 18.95 -16.68 -20.27
C LEU A 45 17.50 -16.30 -19.98
N LEU A 46 17.21 -15.93 -18.74
CA LEU A 46 15.87 -15.51 -18.34
C LEU A 46 15.58 -14.06 -18.74
N ARG A 47 14.31 -13.76 -19.00
CA ARG A 47 13.86 -12.37 -19.15
C ARG A 47 14.12 -11.59 -17.86
N GLY A 48 14.81 -10.45 -17.98
CA GLY A 48 15.19 -9.59 -16.85
C GLY A 48 16.65 -9.74 -16.42
N THR A 49 17.41 -10.70 -16.96
CA THR A 49 18.85 -10.79 -16.72
C THR A 49 19.60 -9.78 -17.60
N LEU A 50 20.58 -9.09 -17.01
CA LEU A 50 21.51 -8.23 -17.76
C LEU A 50 22.77 -9.03 -18.07
N VAL A 51 23.03 -9.25 -19.37
CA VAL A 51 24.29 -9.86 -19.82
C VAL A 51 25.42 -8.85 -19.62
N LYS A 52 26.45 -9.26 -18.87
CA LYS A 52 27.65 -8.46 -18.60
C LYS A 52 28.89 -9.19 -19.12
N ASN A 53 29.95 -8.44 -19.41
CA ASN A 53 31.26 -8.97 -19.81
C ASN A 53 31.22 -9.86 -21.08
N SER A 54 30.39 -9.52 -22.06
CA SER A 54 30.33 -10.19 -23.36
C SER A 54 29.91 -9.20 -24.44
N ASN A 55 30.54 -9.26 -25.62
CA ASN A 55 30.24 -8.31 -26.72
C ASN A 55 28.87 -8.58 -27.35
N ALA A 56 28.59 -9.84 -27.69
CA ALA A 56 27.32 -10.26 -28.27
C ALA A 56 27.04 -11.72 -27.90
N VAL A 57 25.75 -12.03 -27.70
CA VAL A 57 25.27 -13.39 -27.47
C VAL A 57 24.20 -13.68 -28.52
N TYR A 58 24.34 -14.81 -29.21
CA TYR A 58 23.32 -15.32 -30.13
C TYR A 58 22.59 -16.46 -29.44
N GLY A 59 21.27 -16.42 -29.44
CA GLY A 59 20.43 -17.41 -28.77
C GLY A 59 19.12 -17.65 -29.51
N LEU A 60 18.47 -18.76 -29.17
CA LEU A 60 17.14 -19.12 -29.65
C LEU A 60 16.10 -18.73 -28.60
N VAL A 61 15.05 -18.01 -29.02
CA VAL A 61 13.95 -17.65 -28.13
C VAL A 61 13.06 -18.87 -27.90
N VAL A 62 12.97 -19.33 -26.65
CA VAL A 62 12.19 -20.53 -26.27
C VAL A 62 10.78 -20.15 -25.81
N TYR A 63 10.66 -19.17 -24.91
CA TYR A 63 9.39 -18.69 -24.35
C TYR A 63 9.20 -17.20 -24.62
N THR A 64 7.97 -16.76 -24.84
CA THR A 64 7.66 -15.35 -25.14
C THR A 64 6.51 -14.82 -24.28
N GLY A 65 6.50 -13.51 -24.02
CA GLY A 65 5.40 -12.84 -23.34
C GLY A 65 5.07 -13.41 -21.95
N GLU A 66 3.82 -13.87 -21.79
CA GLU A 66 3.28 -14.46 -20.56
C GLU A 66 3.86 -15.84 -20.22
N GLU A 67 4.46 -16.52 -21.20
CA GLU A 67 5.12 -17.82 -21.00
C GLU A 67 6.52 -17.69 -20.39
N THR A 68 7.05 -16.46 -20.28
CA THR A 68 8.34 -16.24 -19.61
C THR A 68 8.20 -16.48 -18.11
N ARG A 69 9.17 -17.18 -17.51
CA ARG A 69 9.14 -17.56 -16.09
C ARG A 69 8.89 -16.40 -15.13
N ILE A 70 9.51 -15.25 -15.40
CA ILE A 70 9.31 -14.03 -14.60
C ILE A 70 7.87 -13.54 -14.63
N GLN A 71 7.19 -13.67 -15.78
CA GLN A 71 5.80 -13.25 -15.93
C GLN A 71 4.83 -14.28 -15.34
N MET A 72 5.18 -15.56 -15.39
CA MET A 72 4.43 -16.62 -14.70
C MET A 72 4.52 -16.51 -13.18
N ASN A 73 5.65 -16.02 -12.65
CA ASN A 73 5.79 -15.70 -11.23
C ASN A 73 5.21 -14.33 -10.86
N ASN A 74 4.84 -13.52 -11.86
CA ASN A 74 4.24 -12.22 -11.64
C ASN A 74 2.73 -12.38 -11.39
N ARG A 75 2.31 -12.14 -10.15
CA ARG A 75 0.88 -12.14 -9.82
C ARG A 75 0.24 -10.88 -10.41
N LYS A 76 -0.89 -11.03 -11.12
CA LYS A 76 -1.68 -9.89 -11.61
C LYS A 76 -1.90 -8.90 -10.48
N VAL A 77 -1.48 -7.65 -10.68
CA VAL A 77 -1.54 -6.60 -9.65
C VAL A 77 -3.01 -6.42 -9.26
N PRO A 78 -3.39 -6.74 -8.00
CA PRO A 78 -4.77 -6.53 -7.57
C PRO A 78 -5.05 -5.03 -7.48
N PHE A 79 -6.31 -4.66 -7.70
CA PHE A 79 -6.74 -3.30 -7.42
C PHE A 79 -6.63 -3.07 -5.91
N LYS A 80 -5.71 -2.19 -5.50
CA LYS A 80 -5.47 -1.89 -4.09
C LYS A 80 -6.43 -0.78 -3.65
N ASN A 81 -7.44 -1.15 -2.87
CA ASN A 81 -8.30 -0.21 -2.17
C ASN A 81 -7.74 0.05 -0.79
N GLY A 82 -7.59 1.33 -0.44
CA GLY A 82 -7.12 1.71 0.89
C GLY A 82 -8.12 1.33 1.98
N ALA A 83 -7.62 0.99 3.17
CA ALA A 83 -8.47 0.63 4.30
C ALA A 83 -9.42 1.79 4.69
N TYR A 84 -8.96 3.03 4.50
CA TYR A 84 -9.73 4.24 4.75
C TYR A 84 -10.97 4.38 3.84
N ASN A 85 -10.90 3.95 2.58
CA ASN A 85 -12.06 3.97 1.69
C ASN A 85 -13.18 3.05 2.20
N SER A 86 -12.82 1.89 2.75
CA SER A 86 -13.79 0.97 3.37
C SER A 86 -14.42 1.59 4.62
N PHE A 87 -13.63 2.30 5.42
CA PHE A 87 -14.11 3.04 6.59
C PHE A 87 -15.06 4.18 6.20
N LEU A 88 -14.72 4.99 5.19
CA LEU A 88 -15.59 6.06 4.68
C LEU A 88 -16.92 5.50 4.17
N ASN A 89 -16.89 4.41 3.40
CA ASN A 89 -18.11 3.77 2.91
C ASN A 89 -19.02 3.30 4.05
N LEU A 90 -18.45 2.77 5.14
CA LEU A 90 -19.22 2.40 6.33
C LEU A 90 -19.86 3.63 6.99
N GLN A 91 -19.13 4.73 7.15
CA GLN A 91 -19.69 5.96 7.72
C GLN A 91 -20.83 6.52 6.88
N ILE A 92 -20.68 6.54 5.55
CA ILE A 92 -21.73 6.98 4.63
C ILE A 92 -22.96 6.08 4.73
N ALA A 93 -22.77 4.76 4.84
CA ALA A 93 -23.87 3.83 5.05
C ALA A 93 -24.59 4.07 6.38
N LEU A 94 -23.86 4.35 7.48
CA LEU A 94 -24.45 4.68 8.78
C LEU A 94 -25.24 5.98 8.75
N VAL A 95 -24.70 7.02 8.11
CA VAL A 95 -25.39 8.31 7.93
C VAL A 95 -26.64 8.12 7.06
N GLY A 96 -26.55 7.39 5.94
CA GLY A 96 -27.70 7.10 5.10
C GLY A 96 -28.80 6.30 5.82
N ALA A 97 -28.42 5.34 6.66
CA ALA A 97 -29.36 4.60 7.50
C ALA A 97 -30.04 5.51 8.54
N LEU A 98 -29.27 6.39 9.18
CA LEU A 98 -29.82 7.39 10.10
C LEU A 98 -30.79 8.35 9.39
N GLN A 99 -30.48 8.75 8.14
CA GLN A 99 -31.32 9.64 7.35
C GLN A 99 -32.66 8.98 7.05
N LEU A 100 -32.65 7.70 6.65
CA LEU A 100 -33.87 6.91 6.43
C LEU A 100 -34.75 6.86 7.68
N LEU A 101 -34.16 6.60 8.85
CA LEU A 101 -34.87 6.53 10.11
C LEU A 101 -35.47 7.87 10.53
N LEU A 102 -34.72 8.97 10.37
CA LEU A 102 -35.21 10.31 10.68
C LEU A 102 -36.35 10.73 9.75
N CYS A 103 -36.22 10.47 8.44
CA CYS A 103 -37.29 10.77 7.48
C CYS A 103 -38.58 10.01 7.80
N LEU A 104 -38.46 8.72 8.18
CA LEU A 104 -39.61 7.92 8.59
C LEU A 104 -40.23 8.44 9.89
N PHE A 105 -39.40 8.76 10.88
CA PHE A 105 -39.84 9.32 12.16
C PHE A 105 -40.61 10.63 11.97
N PHE A 106 -40.08 11.57 11.17
CA PHE A 106 -40.75 12.83 10.89
C PHE A 106 -42.02 12.67 10.06
N ALA A 107 -42.06 11.74 9.10
CA ALA A 107 -43.28 11.46 8.34
C ALA A 107 -44.42 10.92 9.23
N ILE A 108 -44.09 10.01 10.16
CA ILE A 108 -45.05 9.47 11.12
C ILE A 108 -45.50 10.56 12.11
N LEU A 109 -44.57 11.35 12.64
CA LEU A 109 -44.89 12.43 13.57
C LEU A 109 -45.78 13.50 12.90
N SER A 110 -45.50 13.82 11.63
CA SER A 110 -46.32 14.74 10.83
C SER A 110 -47.75 14.20 10.63
N TYR A 111 -47.89 12.89 10.39
CA TYR A 111 -49.21 12.25 10.32
C TYR A 111 -49.98 12.34 11.66
N PHE A 112 -49.36 11.99 12.78
CA PHE A 112 -50.01 12.13 14.10
C PHE A 112 -50.36 13.57 14.44
N TRP A 113 -49.48 14.51 14.11
CA TRP A 113 -49.73 15.93 14.34
C TRP A 113 -50.92 16.44 13.51
N LYS A 114 -51.02 16.01 12.25
CA LYS A 114 -52.16 16.30 11.38
C LYS A 114 -53.46 15.71 11.94
N ASP A 115 -53.43 14.48 12.44
CA ASP A 115 -54.62 13.81 12.99
C ASP A 115 -55.17 14.53 14.24
N ILE A 116 -54.28 14.93 15.16
CA ILE A 116 -54.66 15.58 16.42
C ILE A 116 -55.04 17.06 16.22
N TYR A 117 -54.24 17.83 15.48
CA TYR A 117 -54.37 19.29 15.41
C TYR A 117 -54.93 19.81 14.08
N GLY A 118 -55.07 18.97 13.06
CA GLY A 118 -55.51 19.39 11.73
C GLY A 118 -56.92 19.96 11.72
N GLN A 119 -57.83 19.40 12.52
CA GLN A 119 -59.23 19.86 12.66
C GLN A 119 -59.35 21.24 13.32
N MET A 120 -58.38 21.61 14.16
CA MET A 120 -58.37 22.90 14.88
C MET A 120 -57.95 24.08 14.00
N ARG A 121 -57.39 23.81 12.81
CA ARG A 121 -56.77 24.82 11.93
C ARG A 121 -57.44 24.85 10.57
N TYR A 122 -58.68 25.37 10.53
CA TYR A 122 -59.50 25.46 9.32
C TYR A 122 -58.79 26.17 8.15
N TYR A 123 -57.89 27.12 8.43
CA TYR A 123 -57.13 27.87 7.42
C TYR A 123 -56.07 27.04 6.69
N MET A 124 -55.67 25.86 7.20
CA MET A 124 -54.71 24.97 6.55
C MET A 124 -55.38 23.93 5.63
N ALA A 125 -56.72 23.89 5.56
CA ALA A 125 -57.50 23.06 4.64
C ALA A 125 -57.11 21.57 4.62
N PHE A 126 -56.72 20.99 5.76
CA PHE A 126 -56.37 19.58 5.90
C PHE A 126 -57.56 18.61 5.74
N ASP A 127 -58.78 19.14 5.64
CA ASP A 127 -60.05 18.45 5.45
C ASP A 127 -60.59 18.52 4.01
N VAL A 128 -60.06 19.41 3.17
CA VAL A 128 -60.47 19.60 1.76
C VAL A 128 -59.46 18.94 0.81
N PHE A 129 -59.91 18.43 -0.34
CA PHE A 129 -59.03 17.96 -1.43
C PHE A 129 -58.29 19.15 -2.05
N VAL A 130 -57.16 19.51 -1.45
CA VAL A 130 -56.18 20.49 -1.94
C VAL A 130 -54.92 19.72 -2.36
N GLU A 131 -54.18 20.24 -3.34
CA GLU A 131 -52.88 19.66 -3.74
C GLU A 131 -51.98 19.45 -2.51
N GLY A 132 -51.54 18.21 -2.29
CA GLY A 132 -50.77 17.81 -1.11
C GLY A 132 -51.58 17.17 0.03
N ASN A 133 -52.92 17.21 -0.01
CA ASN A 133 -53.77 16.58 0.99
C ASN A 133 -54.32 15.22 0.52
N TYR A 134 -53.67 14.14 0.93
CA TYR A 134 -54.07 12.76 0.59
C TYR A 134 -54.94 12.15 1.68
N ARG A 135 -56.09 11.61 1.28
CA ARG A 135 -57.05 10.93 2.18
C ARG A 135 -56.54 9.56 2.65
N ASN A 136 -55.71 8.90 1.85
CA ASN A 136 -55.10 7.62 2.21
C ASN A 136 -53.89 7.89 3.14
N PRO A 137 -53.89 7.38 4.39
CA PRO A 137 -52.81 7.63 5.35
C PRO A 137 -51.46 7.11 4.86
N VAL A 138 -51.44 6.01 4.12
CA VAL A 138 -50.21 5.43 3.55
C VAL A 138 -49.61 6.39 2.51
N VAL A 139 -50.44 6.93 1.62
CA VAL A 139 -49.99 7.88 0.59
C VAL A 139 -49.47 9.17 1.23
N TYR A 140 -50.12 9.66 2.29
CA TYR A 140 -49.67 10.84 3.03
C TYR A 140 -48.29 10.63 3.67
N VAL A 141 -48.09 9.48 4.36
CA VAL A 141 -46.80 9.17 5.01
C VAL A 141 -45.69 8.99 3.96
N VAL A 142 -45.96 8.31 2.85
CA VAL A 142 -44.97 8.10 1.77
C VAL A 142 -44.55 9.42 1.12
N ILE A 143 -45.50 10.32 0.85
CA ILE A 143 -45.17 11.61 0.22
C ILE A 143 -44.42 12.50 1.20
N ASN A 144 -44.84 12.60 2.46
CA ASN A 144 -44.08 13.34 3.47
C ASN A 144 -42.69 12.74 3.72
N PHE A 145 -42.56 11.40 3.69
CA PHE A 145 -41.26 10.75 3.76
C PHE A 145 -40.35 11.20 2.61
N LEU A 146 -40.84 11.23 1.37
CA LEU A 146 -40.07 11.73 0.22
C LEU A 146 -39.76 13.23 0.33
N THR A 147 -40.69 14.04 0.87
CA THR A 147 -40.45 15.47 1.13
C THR A 147 -39.34 15.67 2.17
N PHE A 148 -39.36 14.93 3.28
CA PHE A 148 -38.29 14.97 4.29
C PHE A 148 -36.98 14.40 3.77
N TRP A 149 -37.01 13.40 2.90
CA TRP A 149 -35.83 12.86 2.23
C TRP A 149 -35.10 13.93 1.40
N ILE A 150 -35.85 14.72 0.64
CA ILE A 150 -35.31 15.84 -0.14
C ILE A 150 -34.81 16.95 0.81
N LEU A 151 -35.57 17.25 1.86
CA LEU A 151 -35.19 18.27 2.84
C LEU A 151 -33.87 17.94 3.54
N GLU A 152 -33.68 16.68 3.94
CA GLU A 152 -32.47 16.18 4.61
C GLU A 152 -31.37 15.70 3.63
N SER A 153 -31.48 16.03 2.33
CA SER A 153 -30.50 15.61 1.31
C SER A 153 -29.08 16.16 1.55
N TYR A 154 -28.93 17.19 2.37
CA TYR A 154 -27.63 17.76 2.77
C TYR A 154 -26.88 16.90 3.80
N MET A 155 -27.54 15.93 4.45
CA MET A 155 -26.94 15.09 5.48
C MET A 155 -25.86 14.15 4.92
N VAL A 156 -26.00 13.73 3.65
CA VAL A 156 -24.95 13.04 2.90
C VAL A 156 -24.29 14.06 1.96
N PRO A 157 -23.15 14.66 2.34
CA PRO A 157 -22.48 15.67 1.52
C PRO A 157 -21.97 15.05 0.22
N ILE A 158 -22.61 15.39 -0.91
CA ILE A 158 -22.20 14.95 -2.26
C ILE A 158 -20.74 15.37 -2.54
N SER A 159 -20.31 16.50 -1.98
CA SER A 159 -18.94 17.03 -2.13
C SER A 159 -17.87 16.23 -1.37
N LEU A 160 -18.22 15.32 -0.44
CA LEU A 160 -17.25 14.58 0.36
C LEU A 160 -16.30 13.77 -0.52
N PHE A 161 -16.81 13.06 -1.53
CA PHE A 161 -15.98 12.26 -2.42
C PHE A 161 -15.00 13.12 -3.22
N VAL A 162 -15.50 14.21 -3.81
CA VAL A 162 -14.67 15.11 -4.61
C VAL A 162 -13.61 15.79 -3.75
N THR A 163 -13.96 16.23 -2.54
CA THR A 163 -13.00 16.86 -1.63
C THR A 163 -11.92 15.89 -1.17
N VAL A 164 -12.28 14.65 -0.83
CA VAL A 164 -11.31 13.60 -0.46
C VAL A 164 -10.36 13.29 -1.62
N GLU A 165 -10.87 13.12 -2.84
CA GLU A 165 -10.04 12.88 -4.03
C GLU A 165 -9.08 14.04 -4.32
N ILE A 166 -9.56 15.29 -4.19
CA ILE A 166 -8.69 16.48 -4.34
C ILE A 166 -7.59 16.47 -3.27
N VAL A 167 -7.91 16.20 -2.01
CA VAL A 167 -6.91 16.15 -0.93
C VAL A 167 -5.87 15.07 -1.21
N LYS A 168 -6.29 13.87 -1.62
CA LYS A 168 -5.38 12.78 -2.00
C LYS A 168 -4.49 13.14 -3.18
N PHE A 169 -5.05 13.81 -4.19
CA PHE A 169 -4.28 14.30 -5.32
C PHE A 169 -3.19 15.28 -4.88
N TRP A 170 -3.54 16.29 -4.07
CA TRP A 170 -2.56 17.28 -3.61
C TRP A 170 -1.48 16.67 -2.73
N GLN A 171 -1.86 15.90 -1.73
CA GLN A 171 -0.91 15.29 -0.82
C GLN A 171 -0.01 14.27 -1.54
N GLY A 172 -0.56 13.48 -2.49
CA GLY A 172 0.18 12.44 -3.20
C GLY A 172 1.03 12.96 -4.35
N PHE A 173 0.44 13.74 -5.27
CA PHE A 173 1.14 14.20 -6.48
C PHE A 173 1.91 15.49 -6.28
N VAL A 174 1.45 16.38 -5.40
CA VAL A 174 2.11 17.67 -5.19
C VAL A 174 3.10 17.57 -4.04
N PHE A 175 2.66 17.20 -2.83
CA PHE A 175 3.54 17.23 -1.65
C PHE A 175 4.63 16.15 -1.70
N ILE A 176 4.28 14.87 -1.90
CA ILE A 176 5.29 13.79 -1.91
C ILE A 176 6.27 13.95 -3.08
N ASN A 177 5.81 14.30 -4.27
CA ASN A 177 6.71 14.40 -5.44
C ASN A 177 7.60 15.65 -5.42
N SER A 178 7.20 16.69 -4.69
CA SER A 178 7.93 17.96 -4.60
C SER A 178 8.75 18.09 -3.33
N ASP A 179 8.82 17.03 -2.51
CA ASP A 179 9.58 17.04 -1.26
C ASP A 179 11.10 16.96 -1.55
N PRO A 180 11.89 17.98 -1.19
CA PRO A 180 13.33 17.97 -1.41
C PRO A 180 14.06 16.95 -0.53
N TYR A 181 13.50 16.55 0.62
CA TYR A 181 14.13 15.58 1.52
C TYR A 181 13.97 14.14 1.03
N MET A 182 13.03 13.88 0.13
CA MET A 182 12.84 12.57 -0.50
C MET A 182 13.51 12.45 -1.87
N ALA A 183 14.43 13.36 -2.19
CA ALA A 183 15.24 13.32 -3.40
C ALA A 183 16.56 12.57 -3.15
N CYS A 184 16.93 11.68 -4.06
CA CYS A 184 18.22 11.02 -4.01
C CYS A 184 19.33 12.01 -4.35
N SER A 185 20.30 12.19 -3.44
CA SER A 185 21.42 13.12 -3.62
C SER A 185 22.39 12.70 -4.72
N GLU A 186 22.51 11.40 -5.01
CA GLU A 186 23.44 10.87 -6.02
C GLU A 186 22.85 10.92 -7.43
N THR A 187 21.58 10.54 -7.60
CA THR A 187 20.93 10.45 -8.93
C THR A 187 20.09 11.69 -9.26
N GLY A 188 19.73 12.50 -8.26
CA GLY A 188 18.79 13.62 -8.42
C GLY A 188 17.35 13.19 -8.66
N GLU A 189 17.04 11.89 -8.56
CA GLU A 189 15.68 11.38 -8.71
C GLU A 189 14.83 11.69 -7.47
N VAL A 190 13.65 12.26 -7.68
CA VAL A 190 12.68 12.56 -6.62
C VAL A 190 11.72 11.38 -6.41
N ALA A 191 11.17 11.28 -5.20
CA ALA A 191 10.10 10.34 -4.91
C ALA A 191 8.93 10.52 -5.89
N ARG A 192 8.41 9.41 -6.42
CA ARG A 192 7.29 9.43 -7.38
C ARG A 192 6.13 8.59 -6.90
N CYS A 193 5.08 9.28 -6.45
CA CYS A 193 3.80 8.66 -6.12
C CYS A 193 3.13 8.12 -7.39
N ARG A 194 2.93 6.80 -7.45
CA ARG A 194 2.23 6.11 -8.55
C ARG A 194 0.74 5.89 -8.26
N ASN A 195 0.34 5.93 -6.99
CA ASN A 195 -1.04 5.69 -6.57
C ASN A 195 -1.36 6.56 -5.34
N SER A 196 -2.17 7.59 -5.54
CA SER A 196 -2.64 8.50 -4.48
C SER A 196 -3.72 7.88 -3.57
N ASN A 197 -4.23 6.69 -3.85
CA ASN A 197 -5.27 6.09 -3.01
C ASN A 197 -4.73 5.32 -1.79
N LEU A 198 -3.41 5.18 -1.68
CA LEU A 198 -2.74 4.36 -0.64
C LEU A 198 -1.89 5.18 0.33
N MET A 199 -1.85 6.48 0.14
CA MET A 199 -1.06 7.40 0.93
C MET A 199 -1.48 7.44 2.40
N GLU A 200 -2.78 7.37 2.69
CA GLU A 200 -3.30 7.27 4.06
C GLU A 200 -2.87 5.98 4.77
N ASP A 201 -2.61 4.91 4.02
CA ASP A 201 -2.21 3.62 4.57
C ASP A 201 -0.72 3.61 4.94
N LEU A 202 0.10 4.52 4.38
CA LEU A 202 1.51 4.69 4.77
C LEU A 202 1.64 5.01 6.27
N GLY A 203 0.69 5.78 6.83
CA GLY A 203 0.65 6.11 8.26
C GLY A 203 0.21 4.96 9.18
N LYS A 204 -0.17 3.80 8.61
CA LYS A 204 -0.68 2.63 9.35
C LYS A 204 0.22 1.40 9.20
N ILE A 205 1.39 1.54 8.57
CA ILE A 205 2.29 0.41 8.35
C ILE A 205 2.88 -0.03 9.70
N GLU A 206 2.70 -1.29 10.06
CA GLU A 206 3.28 -1.92 11.25
C GLU A 206 4.50 -2.79 10.90
N TYR A 207 4.47 -3.44 9.74
CA TYR A 207 5.53 -4.35 9.29
C TYR A 207 6.13 -3.85 7.97
N VAL A 208 7.46 -3.71 7.95
CA VAL A 208 8.23 -3.39 6.75
C VAL A 208 9.02 -4.63 6.35
N PHE A 209 8.65 -5.24 5.23
CA PHE A 209 9.44 -6.30 4.61
C PHE A 209 10.46 -5.67 3.68
N SER A 210 11.74 -5.79 4.01
CA SER A 210 12.84 -5.28 3.20
C SER A 210 13.59 -6.40 2.50
N ASP A 211 13.95 -6.19 1.25
CA ASP A 211 14.86 -7.10 0.54
C ASP A 211 16.31 -6.75 0.91
N LYS A 212 17.18 -7.76 1.00
CA LYS A 212 18.58 -7.53 1.34
C LYS A 212 19.32 -6.86 0.20
N THR A 213 19.25 -7.46 -0.99
CA THR A 213 20.08 -7.06 -2.12
C THR A 213 19.40 -5.97 -2.93
N GLY A 214 20.04 -4.81 -3.06
CA GLY A 214 19.49 -3.67 -3.80
C GLY A 214 18.48 -2.82 -3.03
N THR A 215 18.20 -3.13 -1.76
CA THR A 215 17.50 -2.22 -0.83
C THR A 215 18.34 -1.96 0.41
N LEU A 216 18.66 -2.97 1.22
CA LEU A 216 19.53 -2.77 2.40
C LEU A 216 21.01 -2.58 2.03
N THR A 217 21.50 -3.31 1.03
CA THR A 217 22.89 -3.24 0.60
C THR A 217 23.02 -2.67 -0.80
N SER A 218 23.89 -1.68 -0.99
CA SER A 218 24.36 -1.29 -2.32
C SER A 218 25.24 -2.40 -2.90
N ASN A 219 25.23 -2.55 -4.23
CA ASN A 219 26.05 -3.55 -4.93
C ASN A 219 27.52 -3.09 -5.09
N ASP A 220 28.10 -2.51 -4.03
CA ASP A 220 29.50 -2.08 -3.96
C ASP A 220 30.23 -2.87 -2.86
N MET A 221 31.05 -3.84 -3.26
CA MET A 221 31.81 -4.68 -2.33
C MET A 221 33.21 -4.11 -2.13
N ARG A 222 33.48 -3.63 -0.91
CA ARG A 222 34.79 -3.11 -0.51
C ARG A 222 35.46 -4.06 0.47
N LEU A 223 36.64 -4.54 0.14
CA LEU A 223 37.47 -5.30 1.07
C LEU A 223 37.90 -4.39 2.22
N ARG A 224 37.51 -4.72 3.46
CA ARG A 224 37.82 -3.92 4.65
C ARG A 224 38.97 -4.50 5.45
N GLN A 225 38.89 -5.78 5.78
CA GLN A 225 39.85 -6.46 6.64
C GLN A 225 40.16 -7.85 6.12
N ILE A 226 41.37 -8.33 6.43
CA ILE A 226 41.83 -9.68 6.11
C ILE A 226 42.54 -10.22 7.36
N ALA A 227 42.21 -11.45 7.76
CA ALA A 227 42.95 -12.15 8.81
C ALA A 227 43.97 -13.11 8.18
N VAL A 228 45.26 -12.92 8.46
CA VAL A 228 46.35 -13.78 7.97
C VAL A 228 47.13 -14.30 9.17
N LYS A 229 47.19 -15.64 9.33
CA LYS A 229 47.89 -16.30 10.46
C LYS A 229 47.48 -15.78 11.85
N GLY A 230 46.20 -15.46 12.03
CA GLY A 230 45.68 -14.92 13.30
C GLY A 230 45.93 -13.43 13.53
N LEU A 231 46.63 -12.75 12.61
CA LEU A 231 46.78 -11.29 12.62
C LEU A 231 45.73 -10.65 11.71
N VAL A 232 44.95 -9.72 12.25
CA VAL A 232 43.95 -8.96 11.49
C VAL A 232 44.60 -7.72 10.89
N TYR A 233 44.55 -7.62 9.57
CA TYR A 233 45.02 -6.47 8.80
C TYR A 233 43.80 -5.67 8.29
N GLY A 234 43.80 -4.37 8.53
CA GLY A 234 42.75 -3.43 8.08
C GLY A 234 42.20 -2.58 9.23
N SER A 235 41.84 -1.32 8.94
CA SER A 235 41.35 -0.38 9.96
C SER A 235 39.91 -0.69 10.37
N ARG A 236 39.62 -0.60 11.68
CA ARG A 236 38.27 -0.68 12.25
C ARG A 236 37.45 0.60 12.01
N ASP A 237 38.11 1.71 11.69
CA ASP A 237 37.46 3.02 11.49
C ASP A 237 36.59 3.08 10.22
N VAL A 238 36.60 2.00 9.42
CA VAL A 238 35.88 1.88 8.16
C VAL A 238 34.62 1.04 8.27
N ALA A 239 34.25 0.63 9.50
CA ALA A 239 32.92 0.11 9.80
C ALA A 239 31.90 1.26 9.66
N MET A 240 30.92 1.11 8.75
CA MET A 240 29.81 2.08 8.65
C MET A 240 28.88 1.96 9.86
N GLU A 241 28.78 0.77 10.45
CA GLU A 241 28.15 0.57 11.75
C GLU A 241 29.20 0.89 12.81
N ARG A 242 29.24 2.14 13.25
CA ARG A 242 29.64 2.38 14.64
C ARG A 242 28.60 1.65 15.49
N ASP A 243 29.04 0.86 16.46
CA ASP A 243 28.19 0.28 17.51
C ASP A 243 27.53 1.44 18.28
N ALA A 244 26.56 2.12 17.68
CA ALA A 244 25.73 3.09 18.35
C ALA A 244 24.84 2.28 19.29
N PRO A 245 24.79 2.59 20.59
CA PRO A 245 23.85 1.93 21.48
C PRO A 245 22.44 2.09 20.90
N LEU A 246 21.81 0.95 20.59
CA LEU A 246 20.50 0.84 19.93
C LEU A 246 19.35 1.45 20.74
N ASP A 247 19.64 1.97 21.93
CA ASP A 247 18.67 2.50 22.88
C ASP A 247 18.17 3.90 22.53
N ASN A 248 18.86 4.64 21.64
CA ASN A 248 18.53 6.03 21.31
C ASN A 248 18.29 6.25 19.81
N TYR A 249 17.05 5.99 19.37
CA TYR A 249 16.55 6.16 18.00
C TYR A 249 17.00 7.45 17.26
N PRO A 250 17.04 8.65 17.89
CA PRO A 250 17.44 9.88 17.20
C PRO A 250 18.92 9.87 16.77
N GLN A 251 19.81 9.32 17.60
CA GLN A 251 21.24 9.24 17.30
C GLN A 251 21.54 8.19 16.24
N ALA A 252 20.81 7.06 16.28
CA ALA A 252 20.88 6.07 15.20
C ALA A 252 20.41 6.69 13.88
N MET A 253 19.31 7.44 13.89
CA MET A 253 18.79 8.09 12.68
C MET A 253 19.76 9.11 12.09
N GLU A 254 20.44 9.91 12.92
CA GLU A 254 21.45 10.88 12.47
C GLU A 254 22.64 10.22 11.74
N ILE A 255 22.99 8.98 12.14
CA ILE A 255 24.05 8.19 11.50
C ILE A 255 23.56 7.61 10.16
N PHE A 256 22.32 7.12 10.10
CA PHE A 256 21.76 6.49 8.90
C PHE A 256 21.36 7.51 7.83
N ASP A 257 20.67 8.58 8.22
CA ASP A 257 20.23 9.65 7.34
C ASP A 257 20.11 10.98 8.12
N PRO A 258 21.11 11.88 8.00
CA PRO A 258 21.12 13.15 8.72
C PRO A 258 19.98 14.09 8.27
N ASN A 259 19.51 13.96 7.03
CA ASN A 259 18.37 14.75 6.54
C ASN A 259 17.08 14.28 7.20
N MET A 260 16.87 12.97 7.29
CA MET A 260 15.72 12.39 7.99
C MET A 260 15.73 12.72 9.49
N ALA A 261 16.91 12.74 10.11
CA ALA A 261 17.06 13.14 11.51
C ALA A 261 16.64 14.60 11.75
N GLN A 262 17.01 15.51 10.85
CA GLN A 262 16.58 16.91 10.89
C GLN A 262 15.06 17.05 10.71
N VAL A 263 14.49 16.32 9.75
CA VAL A 263 13.03 16.29 9.53
C VAL A 263 12.32 15.78 10.79
N LEU A 264 12.83 14.73 11.44
CA LEU A 264 12.28 14.20 12.69
C LEU A 264 12.31 15.21 13.85
N SER A 265 13.38 16.03 13.97
CA SER A 265 13.40 17.11 14.97
C SER A 265 12.37 18.18 14.65
N ASP A 266 12.25 18.57 13.38
CA ASP A 266 11.29 19.60 12.94
C ASP A 266 9.85 19.12 13.13
N PHE A 267 9.56 17.84 12.87
CA PHE A 267 8.26 17.20 13.13
C PHE A 267 7.95 17.14 14.63
N LYS A 268 8.95 16.90 15.49
CA LYS A 268 8.77 16.88 16.94
C LYS A 268 8.33 18.25 17.45
N ASP A 269 8.88 19.32 16.87
CA ASP A 269 8.47 20.69 17.17
C ASP A 269 7.08 21.03 16.60
N MET A 270 6.72 20.48 15.43
CA MET A 270 5.33 20.56 14.91
C MET A 270 4.33 19.80 15.79
N THR A 271 4.72 18.69 16.43
CA THR A 271 3.83 17.98 17.39
C THR A 271 3.59 18.74 18.70
N ALA A 272 4.25 19.88 18.93
CA ALA A 272 3.83 20.80 19.99
C ALA A 272 2.41 21.35 19.74
N TRP A 273 1.97 21.46 18.48
CA TRP A 273 0.59 21.80 18.14
C TRP A 273 -0.40 20.67 18.46
N THR A 274 0.03 19.39 18.47
CA THR A 274 -0.82 18.26 18.90
C THR A 274 -1.09 18.26 20.40
N LYS A 275 -0.25 18.90 21.23
CA LYS A 275 -0.60 19.17 22.65
C LYS A 275 -1.79 20.13 22.79
N TRP A 276 -2.03 20.98 21.79
CA TRP A 276 -3.15 21.91 21.79
C TRP A 276 -4.45 21.25 21.28
N THR A 277 -4.38 20.40 20.25
CA THR A 277 -5.54 19.64 19.75
C THR A 277 -5.96 18.49 20.66
N ASN A 278 -5.01 17.85 21.38
CA ASN A 278 -5.32 16.79 22.36
C ASN A 278 -5.98 17.30 23.65
N LYS A 279 -6.09 18.62 23.86
CA LYS A 279 -6.87 19.18 24.98
C LYS A 279 -8.39 19.17 24.72
N GLY A 280 -8.83 18.84 23.50
CA GLY A 280 -10.23 18.98 23.08
C GLY A 280 -11.03 17.68 22.86
N GLY A 281 -10.52 16.50 23.21
CA GLY A 281 -11.24 15.25 22.92
C GLY A 281 -10.87 14.08 23.82
N SER A 282 -11.89 13.40 24.34
CA SER A 282 -11.82 12.19 25.14
C SER A 282 -11.12 11.04 24.37
N PHE A 283 -9.80 10.97 24.47
CA PHE A 283 -9.00 9.84 23.95
C PHE A 283 -8.11 9.21 25.03
N ALA A 284 -8.39 9.50 26.31
CA ALA A 284 -7.65 8.97 27.46
C ALA A 284 -7.82 7.45 27.68
N GLY A 285 -8.68 6.78 26.91
CA GLY A 285 -8.99 5.35 27.08
C GLY A 285 -8.18 4.38 26.21
N LEU A 286 -7.55 4.80 25.12
CA LEU A 286 -7.02 3.87 24.09
C LEU A 286 -5.54 3.50 24.25
N ARG A 287 -4.83 4.05 25.24
CA ARG A 287 -3.40 3.75 25.47
C ARG A 287 -3.15 2.57 26.43
N LYS A 288 -4.18 1.92 26.94
CA LYS A 288 -4.07 0.73 27.83
C LYS A 288 -4.05 -0.63 27.11
N GLY A 289 -3.96 -0.65 25.78
CA GLY A 289 -4.04 -1.88 24.99
C GLY A 289 -2.72 -2.62 24.71
N SER A 290 -1.55 -2.00 24.88
CA SER A 290 -0.27 -2.65 24.54
C SER A 290 0.49 -3.11 25.81
N SER A 291 -0.11 -4.00 26.60
CA SER A 291 0.54 -4.61 27.77
C SER A 291 1.50 -5.76 27.40
N HIS A 292 1.95 -5.85 26.15
CA HIS A 292 2.88 -6.88 25.67
C HIS A 292 4.36 -6.48 25.74
N ARG A 293 4.68 -5.22 26.06
CA ARG A 293 6.07 -4.77 26.20
C ARG A 293 6.75 -5.28 27.48
N LEU A 294 5.97 -5.63 28.50
CA LEU A 294 6.47 -6.15 29.79
C LEU A 294 6.78 -7.66 29.76
N ALA A 295 6.44 -8.39 28.69
CA ALA A 295 6.67 -9.83 28.62
C ALA A 295 8.02 -10.21 27.96
N LEU A 296 8.71 -9.26 27.34
CA LEU A 296 10.02 -9.49 26.71
C LEU A 296 11.19 -9.11 27.63
N GLU A 297 11.01 -8.13 28.52
CA GLU A 297 12.02 -7.80 29.55
C GLU A 297 12.16 -8.92 30.59
N ASP A 298 11.08 -9.63 30.93
CA ASP A 298 11.12 -10.80 31.83
C ASP A 298 11.73 -12.07 31.20
N ALA A 299 11.88 -12.10 29.86
CA ALA A 299 12.46 -13.23 29.15
C ALA A 299 13.98 -13.12 28.99
N GLU A 300 14.53 -11.89 28.96
CA GLU A 300 15.98 -11.66 28.90
C GLU A 300 16.69 -11.85 30.26
N GLU A 301 15.98 -11.71 31.39
CA GLU A 301 16.56 -11.97 32.72
C GLU A 301 16.68 -13.47 33.07
N ARG A 302 16.07 -14.37 32.29
CA ARG A 302 16.23 -15.82 32.47
C ARG A 302 17.12 -16.38 31.38
N GLY A 303 18.44 -16.22 31.60
CA GLY A 303 19.47 -16.93 30.85
C GLY A 303 19.19 -18.44 30.82
N VAL A 304 18.73 -18.93 29.68
CA VAL A 304 18.66 -20.35 29.36
C VAL A 304 19.50 -20.55 28.11
N ALA A 305 20.69 -21.12 28.33
CA ALA A 305 21.46 -21.74 27.28
C ALA A 305 20.63 -22.84 26.63
N VAL A 306 20.58 -22.84 25.30
CA VAL A 306 20.10 -23.99 24.52
C VAL A 306 21.12 -24.24 23.42
N GLU A 307 21.56 -25.49 23.38
CA GLU A 307 22.43 -26.11 22.37
C GLU A 307 21.95 -25.91 20.92
#